data_AF-A0A382XZQ0-F1
#
_entry.id   AF-A0A382XZQ0-F1
#
_cell.length_a   1.000
_cell.length_b   1.000
_cell.length_c   1.000
_cell.angle_alpha   90.00
_cell.angle_beta   90.00
_cell.angle_gamma   90.00
#
_symmetry.space_group_name_H-M   'P 1'
#
loop_
_entity.id
_entity.type
_entity.pdbx_description
1 polymer ?
#
loop_
_entity_poly.entity_id
_entity_poly.type
_entity_poly.pdbx_seq_one_letter_code
_entity_poly.pdbx_strand_id
1 'polypeptide(L)'
;MGRLNFTVVPVDGPPTIIAPSMERGRVPIYSWISDSRFYSDEGSSLAGLMAIAKEVLAERGCALDRVGVEKDVRPVGVHEALHTALPGSDFVDVSTALMEQRLVKSSEEVDLLRANGEISDVGTEAIMAAMAEGRT
;
A
#
# COMPACT_ATOMS: atom_id res chain seq x y z
N MET A 1 5.43 16.83 0.77
CA MET A 1 4.57 15.63 0.94
C MET A 1 5.12 14.54 0.04
N GLY A 2 5.26 13.29 0.53
CA GLY A 2 5.70 12.17 -0.31
C GLY A 2 4.67 11.82 -1.40
N ARG A 3 5.08 11.01 -2.37
CA ARG A 3 4.16 10.43 -3.38
C ARG A 3 3.47 9.23 -2.78
N LEU A 4 2.20 9.05 -3.13
CA LEU A 4 1.31 8.11 -2.48
C LEU A 4 0.75 7.16 -3.53
N ASN A 5 0.68 5.88 -3.17
CA ASN A 5 0.07 4.84 -3.99
C ASN A 5 -1.19 4.35 -3.27
N PHE A 6 -2.31 4.24 -3.99
CA PHE A 6 -3.51 3.56 -3.49
C PHE A 6 -3.75 2.28 -4.27
N THR A 7 -4.24 1.26 -3.58
CA THR A 7 -4.85 0.10 -4.22
C THR A 7 -6.32 0.06 -3.84
N VAL A 8 -7.20 0.11 -4.82
CA VAL A 8 -8.65 -0.04 -4.65
C VAL A 8 -9.00 -1.49 -4.89
N VAL A 9 -9.57 -2.14 -3.87
CA VAL A 9 -9.99 -3.55 -3.93
C VAL A 9 -11.52 -3.59 -3.80
N PRO A 10 -12.26 -3.85 -4.89
CA PRO A 10 -13.71 -3.96 -4.82
C PRO A 10 -14.14 -5.31 -4.22
N VAL A 11 -15.40 -5.41 -3.80
CA VAL A 11 -16.00 -6.69 -3.36
C VAL A 11 -16.07 -7.71 -4.50
N ASP A 12 -16.33 -7.23 -5.72
CA ASP A 12 -16.36 -8.04 -6.93
C ASP A 12 -15.53 -7.38 -8.04
N GLY A 13 -14.85 -8.21 -8.83
CA GLY A 13 -13.96 -7.79 -9.91
C GLY A 13 -12.50 -7.54 -9.50
N PRO A 14 -11.63 -7.20 -10.47
CA PRO A 14 -10.20 -7.06 -10.24
C PRO A 14 -9.85 -5.76 -9.50
N PRO A 15 -8.77 -5.72 -8.71
CA PRO A 15 -8.30 -4.50 -8.06
C PRO A 15 -7.71 -3.49 -9.06
N THR A 16 -7.57 -2.25 -8.61
CA THR A 16 -6.94 -1.14 -9.35
C THR A 16 -5.81 -0.55 -8.52
N ILE A 17 -4.64 -0.32 -9.12
CA ILE A 17 -3.56 0.44 -8.51
C ILE A 17 -3.55 1.87 -9.06
N ILE A 18 -3.40 2.85 -8.17
CA ILE A 18 -3.29 4.27 -8.50
C ILE A 18 -1.92 4.74 -8.03
N ALA A 19 -1.09 5.19 -8.96
CA ALA A 19 0.32 5.49 -8.72
C ALA A 19 0.77 6.80 -9.40
N PRO A 20 1.89 7.42 -9.02
CA PRO A 20 2.41 8.58 -9.73
C PRO A 20 2.90 8.18 -11.14
N SER A 21 2.82 9.10 -12.09
CA SER A 21 3.16 8.85 -13.50
C SER A 21 4.57 8.28 -13.75
N MET A 22 5.53 8.59 -12.88
CA MET A 22 6.89 8.02 -12.93
C MET A 22 6.96 6.51 -12.65
N GLU A 23 5.94 5.95 -12.00
CA GLU A 23 5.87 4.51 -11.73
C GLU A 23 5.25 3.72 -12.89
N ARG A 24 4.89 4.36 -14.00
CA ARG A 24 4.29 3.70 -15.18
C ARG A 24 5.15 2.54 -15.72
N GLY A 25 6.47 2.68 -15.67
CA GLY A 25 7.38 1.59 -16.06
C GLY A 25 7.61 0.53 -14.98
N ARG A 26 7.26 0.81 -13.72
CA ARG A 26 7.55 -0.06 -12.57
C ARG A 26 6.35 -0.90 -12.17
N VAL A 27 5.14 -0.32 -12.16
CA VAL A 27 3.92 -1.01 -11.74
C VAL A 27 3.72 -2.34 -12.49
N PRO A 28 3.83 -2.41 -13.83
CA PRO A 28 3.64 -3.67 -14.56
C PRO A 28 4.75 -4.71 -14.31
N ILE A 29 5.91 -4.29 -13.80
CA ILE A 29 7.05 -5.19 -13.51
C ILE A 29 6.90 -5.83 -12.14
N TYR A 30 6.40 -5.07 -11.16
CA TYR A 30 6.37 -5.47 -9.74
C TYR A 30 4.98 -5.83 -9.21
N SER A 31 3.91 -5.60 -9.98
CA SER A 31 2.54 -5.89 -9.58
C SER A 31 1.86 -6.81 -10.59
N TRP A 32 1.02 -7.71 -10.07
CA TRP A 32 0.12 -8.54 -10.87
C TRP A 32 -1.16 -7.78 -11.28
N ILE A 33 -1.42 -6.61 -10.67
CA ILE A 33 -2.63 -5.81 -10.93
C ILE A 33 -2.53 -5.15 -12.30
N SER A 34 -3.43 -5.53 -13.22
CA SER A 34 -3.42 -5.04 -14.60
C SER A 34 -4.10 -3.67 -14.79
N ASP A 35 -5.10 -3.34 -13.96
CA ASP A 35 -5.72 -2.00 -13.99
C ASP A 35 -4.87 -1.03 -13.19
N SER A 36 -4.03 -0.26 -13.89
CA SER A 36 -3.15 0.75 -13.31
C SER A 36 -3.52 2.14 -13.82
N ARG A 37 -3.83 3.04 -12.90
CA ARG A 37 -4.13 4.46 -13.17
C ARG A 37 -2.99 5.32 -12.67
N PHE A 38 -2.69 6.40 -13.39
CA PHE A 38 -1.53 7.24 -13.10
C PHE A 38 -1.90 8.69 -12.98
N TYR A 39 -1.49 9.34 -11.89
CA TYR A 39 -1.68 10.77 -11.69
C TYR A 39 -0.37 11.55 -11.96
N SER A 40 -0.49 12.80 -12.42
CA SER A 40 0.63 13.74 -12.52
C SER A 40 0.76 14.54 -11.22
N ASP A 41 1.96 15.05 -10.93
CA ASP A 41 2.18 15.96 -9.80
C ASP A 41 1.74 17.42 -10.11
N GLU A 42 0.89 17.63 -11.14
CA GLU A 42 0.35 18.96 -11.43
C GLU A 42 -0.55 19.43 -10.27
N GLY A 43 -0.13 20.46 -9.57
CA GLY A 43 -0.72 20.87 -8.29
C GLY A 43 -0.08 20.13 -7.11
N SER A 44 -0.78 19.16 -6.52
CA SER A 44 -0.23 18.34 -5.44
C SER A 44 -0.46 16.86 -5.71
N SER A 45 0.49 16.01 -5.34
CA SER A 45 0.37 14.54 -5.49
C SER A 45 -0.89 14.00 -4.81
N LEU A 46 -1.29 14.58 -3.68
CA LEU A 46 -2.50 14.19 -2.98
C LEU A 46 -3.76 14.55 -3.77
N ALA A 47 -3.83 15.75 -4.35
CA ALA A 47 -4.96 16.16 -5.18
C ALA A 47 -5.09 15.29 -6.44
N GLY A 48 -3.98 15.01 -7.13
CA GLY A 48 -3.95 14.13 -8.29
C GLY A 48 -4.41 12.71 -7.93
N LEU A 49 -3.90 12.15 -6.83
CA LEU A 49 -4.34 10.86 -6.32
C LEU A 49 -5.84 10.84 -5.99
N MET A 50 -6.35 11.85 -5.29
CA MET A 50 -7.78 11.92 -4.92
C MET A 50 -8.69 12.02 -6.15
N ALA A 51 -8.29 12.76 -7.19
CA ALA A 51 -9.06 12.86 -8.42
C ALA A 51 -9.24 11.48 -9.08
N ILE A 52 -8.13 10.76 -9.27
CA ILE A 52 -8.17 9.40 -9.85
C ILE A 52 -8.88 8.40 -8.93
N ALA A 53 -8.69 8.50 -7.61
CA ALA A 53 -9.38 7.61 -6.66
C ALA A 53 -10.90 7.80 -6.73
N LYS A 54 -11.38 9.04 -6.86
CA LYS A 54 -12.80 9.34 -7.01
C LYS A 54 -13.36 8.76 -8.32
N GLU A 55 -12.63 8.90 -9.42
CA GLU A 55 -13.01 8.31 -10.71
C GLU A 55 -13.12 6.78 -10.61
N VAL A 56 -12.10 6.11 -10.07
CA VAL A 56 -12.07 4.65 -9.91
C VAL A 56 -13.21 4.18 -9.01
N LEU A 57 -13.45 4.83 -7.86
CA LEU A 57 -14.54 4.44 -6.96
C LEU A 57 -15.92 4.63 -7.60
N ALA A 58 -16.11 5.68 -8.41
CA ALA A 58 -17.34 5.91 -9.15
C ALA A 58 -17.55 4.87 -10.27
N GLU A 59 -16.52 4.59 -11.07
CA GLU A 59 -16.54 3.56 -12.12
C GLU A 59 -16.90 2.17 -11.58
N ARG A 60 -16.43 1.86 -10.37
CA ARG A 60 -16.66 0.56 -9.70
C ARG A 60 -17.97 0.49 -8.93
N GLY A 61 -18.75 1.57 -8.91
CA GLY A 61 -20.00 1.63 -8.14
C GLY A 61 -19.79 1.53 -6.63
N CYS A 62 -18.60 1.90 -6.13
CA CYS A 62 -18.25 1.89 -4.71
C CYS A 62 -18.31 3.28 -4.07
N ALA A 63 -18.70 4.31 -4.83
CA ALA A 63 -18.76 5.67 -4.33
C ALA A 63 -19.88 5.81 -3.29
N LEU A 64 -19.56 6.42 -2.15
CA LEU A 64 -20.50 6.73 -1.05
C LEU A 64 -21.01 5.53 -0.23
N ASP A 65 -20.48 4.34 -0.48
CA ASP A 65 -20.73 3.17 0.36
C ASP A 65 -19.82 3.14 1.59
N ARG A 66 -19.86 2.02 2.33
CA ARG A 66 -18.90 1.71 3.38
C ARG A 66 -17.54 1.38 2.76
N VAL A 67 -16.55 2.24 2.99
CA VAL A 67 -15.20 2.12 2.43
C VAL A 67 -14.22 1.72 3.54
N GLY A 68 -13.60 0.55 3.39
CA GLY A 68 -12.53 0.09 4.28
C GLY A 68 -11.23 0.87 4.04
N VAL A 69 -10.61 1.36 5.11
CA VAL A 69 -9.35 2.09 5.08
C VAL A 69 -8.40 1.61 6.16
N GLU A 70 -7.11 1.43 5.85
CA GLU A 70 -6.08 1.25 6.87
C GLU A 70 -5.80 2.60 7.57
N LYS A 71 -6.23 2.76 8.83
CA LYS A 71 -6.07 4.02 9.60
C LYS A 71 -4.74 4.11 10.36
N ASP A 72 -4.09 2.98 10.63
CA ASP A 72 -2.85 2.89 11.43
C ASP A 72 -1.56 3.25 10.68
N VAL A 73 -1.53 3.05 9.37
CA VAL A 73 -0.34 3.34 8.52
C VAL A 73 -0.45 4.64 7.73
N ARG A 74 -1.61 5.30 7.78
CA ARG A 74 -1.94 6.41 6.88
C ARG A 74 -1.66 7.77 7.52
N PRO A 75 -0.98 8.69 6.82
CA PRO A 75 -0.83 10.06 7.30
C PRO A 75 -2.18 10.76 7.47
N VAL A 76 -2.36 11.51 8.55
CA VAL A 76 -3.62 12.20 8.88
C VAL A 76 -4.12 13.10 7.74
N GLY A 77 -3.23 13.85 7.09
CA GLY A 77 -3.62 14.72 5.96
C GLY A 77 -4.22 13.96 4.76
N VAL A 78 -3.86 12.68 4.56
CA VAL A 78 -4.47 11.83 3.52
C VAL A 78 -5.88 11.42 3.94
N HIS A 79 -6.08 11.10 5.22
CA HIS A 79 -7.40 10.78 5.76
C HIS A 79 -8.37 11.97 5.64
N GLU A 80 -7.93 13.17 6.00
CA GLU A 80 -8.72 14.40 5.86
C GLU A 80 -9.07 14.71 4.40
N ALA A 81 -8.11 14.54 3.48
CA ALA A 81 -8.35 14.73 2.05
C ALA A 81 -9.36 13.74 1.47
N LEU A 82 -9.34 12.48 1.92
CA LEU A 82 -10.34 11.47 1.54
C LEU A 82 -11.74 11.85 2.01
N HIS A 83 -11.88 12.26 3.27
CA HIS A 83 -13.16 12.74 3.80
C HIS A 83 -13.70 13.95 3.02
N THR A 84 -12.80 14.85 2.60
CA THR A 84 -13.16 16.02 1.79
C THR A 84 -13.54 15.65 0.35
N ALA A 85 -12.82 14.72 -0.28
CA ALA A 85 -13.03 14.34 -1.68
C ALA A 85 -14.26 13.45 -1.89
N LEU A 86 -14.63 12.66 -0.87
CA LEU A 86 -15.72 11.69 -0.90
C LEU A 86 -16.73 11.98 0.22
N PRO A 87 -17.34 13.18 0.23
CA PRO A 87 -18.27 13.56 1.29
C PRO A 87 -19.47 12.61 1.28
N GLY A 88 -19.76 12.00 2.43
CA GLY A 88 -20.87 11.05 2.60
C GLY A 88 -20.47 9.57 2.64
N SER A 89 -19.20 9.22 2.38
CA SER A 89 -18.73 7.84 2.53
C SER A 89 -18.52 7.45 4.00
N ASP A 90 -18.87 6.21 4.36
CA ASP A 90 -18.64 5.65 5.70
C ASP A 90 -17.27 4.97 5.76
N PHE A 91 -16.26 5.67 6.28
CA PHE A 91 -14.87 5.16 6.35
C PHE A 91 -14.63 4.31 7.60
N VAL A 92 -14.55 3.00 7.39
CA VAL A 92 -14.34 2.00 8.43
C VAL A 92 -12.88 1.58 8.48
N ASP A 93 -12.33 1.45 9.69
CA ASP A 93 -10.97 0.96 9.87
C ASP A 93 -10.91 -0.55 9.59
N VAL A 94 -10.02 -0.96 8.70
CA VAL A 94 -9.79 -2.38 8.36
C VAL A 94 -8.35 -2.82 8.64
N SER A 95 -7.52 -1.98 9.28
CA SER A 95 -6.11 -2.26 9.53
C SER A 95 -5.88 -3.61 10.21
N THR A 96 -6.53 -3.87 11.34
CA THR A 96 -6.38 -5.12 12.08
C THR A 96 -6.88 -6.32 11.28
N ALA A 97 -8.03 -6.19 10.63
CA ALA A 97 -8.62 -7.28 9.86
C ALA A 97 -7.71 -7.70 8.69
N LEU A 98 -7.11 -6.72 7.98
CA LEU A 98 -6.14 -6.99 6.91
C LEU A 98 -4.84 -7.61 7.44
N MET A 99 -4.35 -7.14 8.60
CA MET A 99 -3.18 -7.73 9.25
C MET A 99 -3.43 -9.20 9.63
N GLU A 100 -4.61 -9.51 10.18
CA GLU A 100 -4.99 -10.87 10.58
C GLU A 100 -5.04 -11.84 9.39
N GLN A 101 -5.43 -11.37 8.19
CA GLN A 101 -5.37 -12.19 6.97
C GLN A 101 -3.95 -12.66 6.62
N ARG A 102 -2.91 -12.01 7.16
CA ARG A 102 -1.50 -12.32 6.88
C ARG A 102 -0.87 -13.22 7.95
N LEU A 103 -1.62 -13.70 8.94
CA LEU A 103 -1.07 -14.53 10.02
C LEU A 103 -0.71 -15.94 9.56
N VAL A 104 -1.58 -16.56 8.75
CA VAL A 104 -1.33 -17.90 8.19
C VAL A 104 -0.58 -17.75 6.88
N LYS A 105 0.63 -18.32 6.81
CA LYS A 105 1.53 -18.22 5.66
C LYS A 105 1.28 -19.34 4.66
N SER A 106 1.45 -19.04 3.37
CA SER A 106 1.53 -20.07 2.33
C SER A 106 2.84 -20.87 2.44
N SER A 107 2.92 -22.03 1.78
CA SER A 107 4.16 -22.81 1.71
C SER A 107 5.32 -21.98 1.13
N GLU A 108 5.03 -21.24 0.06
CA GLU A 108 6.00 -20.38 -0.64
C GLU A 108 6.49 -19.25 0.27
N GLU A 109 5.59 -18.62 1.04
CA GLU A 109 5.97 -17.59 2.01
C GLU A 109 6.85 -18.16 3.13
N VAL A 110 6.53 -19.35 3.64
CA VAL A 110 7.33 -20.00 4.69
C VAL A 110 8.73 -20.34 4.16
N ASP A 111 8.86 -20.84 2.94
CA ASP A 111 10.15 -21.16 2.34
C ASP A 111 11.01 -19.90 2.15
N LEU A 112 10.41 -18.79 1.71
CA LEU A 112 11.10 -17.49 1.65
C LEU A 112 11.53 -16.99 3.04
N LEU A 113 10.70 -17.15 4.07
CA LEU A 113 11.04 -16.77 5.44
C LEU A 113 12.20 -17.59 5.99
N ARG A 114 12.28 -18.89 5.68
CA ARG A 114 13.41 -19.75 6.07
C ARG A 114 14.71 -19.29 5.42
N ALA A 115 14.70 -19.06 4.11
CA ALA A 115 15.87 -18.56 3.39
C ALA A 115 16.34 -17.20 3.94
N ASN A 116 15.41 -16.30 4.27
CA ASN A 116 15.74 -15.02 4.90
C ASN A 116 16.30 -15.19 6.33
N GLY A 117 15.87 -16.22 7.06
CA GLY A 117 16.44 -16.60 8.36
C GLY A 117 17.91 -16.97 8.25
N GLU A 118 18.25 -17.84 7.30
CA GLU A 118 19.65 -18.26 7.05
C GLU A 118 20.55 -17.06 6.69
N ILE A 119 20.05 -16.13 5.87
CA ILE A 119 20.78 -14.89 5.54
C ILE A 119 20.98 -14.01 6.78
N SER A 120 19.95 -13.90 7.62
CA SER A 120 20.01 -13.14 8.87
C SER A 120 21.04 -13.72 9.82
N ASP A 121 21.11 -15.05 9.95
CA ASP A 121 22.09 -15.73 10.80
C ASP A 121 23.53 -15.42 10.38
N VAL A 122 23.82 -15.47 9.07
CA VAL A 122 25.13 -15.05 8.53
C VAL A 122 25.44 -13.59 8.87
N GLY A 123 24.45 -12.70 8.76
CA GLY A 123 24.60 -11.30 9.14
C GLY A 123 24.91 -11.13 10.63
N THR A 124 24.22 -11.88 11.49
CA THR A 124 24.46 -11.88 12.94
C THR A 124 25.85 -12.42 13.28
N GLU A 125 26.29 -13.52 12.70
CA GLU A 125 27.63 -14.08 12.90
C GLU A 125 28.73 -13.07 12.51
N ALA A 126 28.57 -12.41 11.36
CA ALA A 126 29.51 -11.40 10.89
C ALA A 126 29.60 -10.20 11.86
N ILE A 127 28.46 -9.73 12.37
CA ILE A 127 28.42 -8.66 13.37
C ILE A 127 29.12 -9.11 14.65
N MET A 128 28.77 -10.28 15.19
CA MET A 128 29.35 -10.82 16.43
C MET A 128 30.87 -10.98 16.34
N ALA A 129 31.40 -11.41 15.19
CA ALA A 129 32.83 -11.53 14.97
C ALA A 129 33.54 -10.17 14.88
N ALA A 130 32.86 -9.12 14.41
CA ALA A 130 33.42 -7.78 14.25
C ALA A 130 33.32 -6.89 15.51
N MET A 131 32.46 -7.27 16.47
CA MET A 131 32.21 -6.54 17.71
C MET A 131 33.48 -6.43 18.57
N ALA A 132 33.82 -5.21 18.95
CA ALA A 132 34.88 -4.90 19.90
C ALA A 132 34.57 -3.57 20.59
N GLU A 133 35.10 -3.37 21.80
CA GLU A 133 34.97 -2.11 22.53
C GLU A 133 35.49 -0.94 21.69
N GLY A 134 34.71 0.15 21.62
CA GLY A 134 35.08 1.37 20.89
C GLY A 134 34.87 1.34 19.37
N ARG A 135 34.26 0.30 18.79
CA ARG A 135 33.84 0.27 17.37
C ARG A 135 32.38 0.71 17.20
N THR A 136 32.09 1.43 16.10
CA THR A 136 30.75 1.87 15.66
C THR A 136 30.49 1.44 14.23
#